data_AF-A0A4U9HKS5-F1
#
_entry.id   AF-A0A4U9HKS5-F1
#
_cell.length_a   1.000
_cell.length_b   1.000
_cell.length_c   1.000
_cell.angle_alpha   90.00
_cell.angle_beta   90.00
_cell.angle_gamma   90.00
#
_symmetry.space_group_name_H-M   'P 1'
#
loop_
_entity.id
_entity.type
_entity.pdbx_description
1 polymer ?
#
loop_
_entity_poly.entity_id
_entity_poly.type
_entity_poly.pdbx_seq_one_letter_code
_entity_poly.pdbx_strand_id
1 'polypeptide(L)' 'MSFCRRHIRPVFMSEDFRLFGDALFLSLAETTMSFATREPARATEFKALGFEAMWRALAEEDSHGQ' A
#
# COMPACT_ATOMS: atom_id res chain seq x y z
N MET A 1 -9.36 11.41 -11.29
CA MET A 1 -8.58 10.78 -10.19
C MET A 1 -7.61 9.79 -10.82
N SER A 2 -6.39 10.25 -11.13
CA SER A 2 -5.35 9.41 -11.75
C SER A 2 -4.32 9.01 -10.70
N PHE A 3 -4.64 8.02 -9.89
CA PHE A 3 -3.63 7.23 -9.15
C PHE A 3 -3.10 6.12 -10.07
N CYS A 4 -2.87 6.45 -11.34
CA CYS A 4 -2.58 5.49 -12.38
C CYS A 4 -1.07 5.48 -12.63
N ARG A 5 -0.42 4.42 -12.16
CA ARG A 5 0.86 3.88 -12.66
C ARG A 5 2.16 4.63 -12.35
N ARG A 6 2.15 5.83 -11.78
CA ARG A 6 3.40 6.60 -11.58
C ARG A 6 4.10 6.42 -10.25
N HIS A 7 3.46 5.75 -9.29
CA HIS A 7 3.96 5.72 -7.91
C HIS A 7 4.29 4.33 -7.39
N ILE A 8 3.97 3.23 -8.10
CA ILE A 8 4.32 1.88 -7.63
C ILE A 8 5.72 1.54 -8.12
N ARG A 9 6.56 0.95 -7.27
CA ARG A 9 7.92 0.54 -7.62
C ARG A 9 7.90 -0.35 -8.88
N PRO A 10 8.75 -0.08 -9.88
CA PRO A 10 8.77 -0.84 -11.14
C PRO A 10 8.91 -2.35 -10.96
N VAL A 11 9.59 -2.81 -9.89
CA VAL A 11 9.71 -4.23 -9.55
C VAL A 11 8.33 -4.91 -9.43
N PHE A 12 7.37 -4.29 -8.77
CA PHE A 12 6.02 -4.83 -8.61
C PHE A 12 5.15 -4.68 -9.88
N MET A 13 5.66 -4.03 -10.92
CA MET A 13 5.03 -3.99 -12.24
C MET A 13 5.59 -5.03 -13.22
N SER A 14 6.70 -5.70 -12.88
CA SER A 14 7.29 -6.76 -13.69
C SER A 14 6.44 -8.04 -13.66
N GLU A 15 6.49 -8.85 -14.72
CA GLU A 15 5.75 -10.13 -14.76
C GLU A 15 6.17 -11.08 -13.63
N ASP A 16 7.45 -11.06 -13.25
CA ASP A 16 8.02 -11.96 -12.23
C ASP A 16 7.50 -11.65 -10.81
N PHE A 17 7.24 -10.37 -10.50
CA PHE A 17 6.93 -9.93 -9.14
C PHE A 17 5.57 -9.24 -9.00
N ARG A 18 4.80 -9.10 -10.08
CA ARG A 18 3.46 -8.50 -10.04
C ARG A 18 2.52 -9.22 -9.07
N LEU A 19 2.42 -10.54 -9.17
CA LEU A 19 1.56 -11.33 -8.28
C LEU A 19 1.98 -11.21 -6.81
N PHE A 20 3.30 -11.10 -6.55
CA PHE A 20 3.82 -10.88 -5.22
C PHE A 20 3.46 -9.48 -4.69
N GLY A 21 3.58 -8.44 -5.53
CA GLY A 21 3.13 -7.08 -5.20
C GLY A 21 1.63 -7.00 -4.91
N ASP A 22 0.80 -7.67 -5.71
CA ASP A 22 -0.65 -7.76 -5.51
C ASP A 22 -0.98 -8.47 -4.18
N ALA A 23 -0.26 -9.55 -3.84
CA ALA A 23 -0.42 -10.25 -2.58
C ALA A 23 -0.03 -9.41 -1.35
N LEU A 24 1.05 -8.63 -1.46
CA LEU A 24 1.45 -7.68 -0.41
C LEU A 24 0.39 -6.60 -0.22
N PHE A 25 -0.10 -6.00 -1.30
CA PHE A 25 -1.19 -5.02 -1.28
C PHE A 25 -2.43 -5.57 -0.58
N LEU A 26 -2.87 -6.76 -0.99
CA LEU A 26 -4.07 -7.39 -0.43
C LEU A 26 -3.89 -7.70 1.06
N SER A 27 -2.74 -8.24 1.45
CA SER A 27 -2.45 -8.57 2.86
C SER A 27 -2.48 -7.33 3.77
N LEU A 28 -1.94 -6.20 3.30
CA LEU A 28 -1.98 -4.93 4.04
C LEU A 28 -3.39 -4.37 4.13
N ALA A 29 -4.16 -4.42 3.04
CA ALA A 29 -5.54 -3.97 3.01
C ALA A 29 -6.43 -4.81 3.94
N GLU A 30 -6.31 -6.14 3.89
CA GLU A 30 -7.06 -7.07 4.75
C GLU A 30 -6.72 -6.87 6.23
N THR A 31 -5.45 -6.72 6.56
CA THR A 31 -5.01 -6.44 7.94
C THR A 31 -5.62 -5.13 8.43
N THR A 32 -5.56 -4.08 7.62
CA THR A 32 -6.13 -2.76 7.95
C THR A 32 -7.64 -2.84 8.20
N MET A 33 -8.37 -3.55 7.34
CA MET A 33 -9.82 -3.74 7.50
C MET A 33 -10.15 -4.60 8.73
N SER A 34 -9.37 -5.65 9.00
CA SER A 34 -9.56 -6.51 10.18
C SER A 34 -9.42 -5.73 11.49
N PHE A 35 -8.43 -4.84 11.61
CA PHE A 35 -8.30 -3.99 12.79
C PHE A 35 -9.35 -2.88 12.85
N ALA A 36 -9.64 -2.22 11.72
CA ALA A 36 -10.66 -1.17 11.66
C ALA A 36 -12.08 -1.67 11.99
N THR A 37 -12.37 -2.94 11.69
CA THR A 37 -13.67 -3.57 12.03
C THR A 37 -13.75 -4.00 13.49
N ARG A 38 -12.63 -4.45 14.09
CA ARG A 38 -12.55 -4.82 15.51
C ARG A 38 -12.57 -3.62 16.45
N GLU A 39 -11.95 -2.51 16.05
CA GLU A 39 -11.85 -1.28 16.84
C GLU A 39 -12.35 -0.05 16.04
N PRO A 40 -13.67 0.10 15.83
CA PRO A 40 -14.23 1.15 14.97
C PRO A 40 -13.87 2.57 15.40
N ALA A 41 -13.71 2.80 16.70
CA ALA A 41 -13.30 4.10 17.26
C ALA A 41 -11.93 4.56 16.72
N ARG A 42 -11.07 3.62 16.34
CA ARG A 42 -9.72 3.85 15.81
C ARG A 42 -9.61 3.53 14.32
N ALA A 43 -10.72 3.26 13.64
CA ALA A 43 -10.73 2.87 12.23
C ALA A 43 -10.01 3.88 11.32
N THR A 44 -10.11 5.17 11.64
CA THR A 44 -9.40 6.23 10.90
C THR A 44 -7.88 6.14 11.10
N GLU A 45 -7.40 5.84 12.31
CA GLU A 45 -5.97 5.63 12.58
C GLU A 45 -5.44 4.41 11.82
N PHE A 46 -6.16 3.28 11.88
CA PHE A 46 -5.77 2.07 11.16
C PHE A 46 -5.73 2.30 9.65
N LYS A 47 -6.71 3.02 9.08
CA LYS A 47 -6.70 3.40 7.66
C LYS A 47 -5.51 4.27 7.30
N ALA A 48 -5.20 5.27 8.11
CA ALA A 48 -4.07 6.17 7.86
C ALA A 48 -2.73 5.41 7.91
N LEU A 49 -2.50 4.61 8.96
CA LEU A 49 -1.30 3.81 9.12
C LEU A 49 -1.17 2.71 8.05
N GLY A 50 -2.29 2.06 7.71
CA GLY A 50 -2.33 1.03 6.67
C GLY A 50 -1.99 1.60 5.29
N PHE A 51 -2.52 2.80 4.98
CA PHE A 51 -2.16 3.51 3.75
C PHE A 51 -0.69 3.90 3.72
N GLU A 52 -0.15 4.43 4.82
CA GLU A 52 1.27 4.79 4.92
C GLU A 52 2.19 3.57 4.78
N ALA A 53 1.88 2.46 5.45
CA ALA A 53 2.63 1.22 5.32
C ALA A 53 2.63 0.68 3.89
N MET A 54 1.46 0.69 3.24
CA MET A 54 1.29 0.31 1.84
C MET A 54 2.10 1.21 0.90
N TRP A 55 2.07 2.53 1.13
CA TRP A 55 2.85 3.49 0.36
C TRP A 55 4.35 3.23 0.52
N ARG A 56 4.87 3.11 1.75
CA ARG A 56 6.29 2.85 1.97
C ARG A 56 6.75 1.51 1.39
N ALA A 57 5.91 0.48 1.42
CA ALA A 57 6.23 -0.85 0.93
C ALA A 57 6.21 -0.94 -0.61
N LEU A 58 5.20 -0.34 -1.25
CA LEU A 58 4.92 -0.56 -2.66
C LEU A 58 5.22 0.63 -3.53
N ALA A 59 5.29 1.84 -2.96
CA ALA A 59 5.53 3.04 -3.73
C ALA A 59 7.01 3.30 -3.95
N GLU A 60 7.32 3.86 -5.12
CA GLU A 60 8.62 4.45 -5.40
C GLU A 60 8.71 5.75 -4.60
N GLU A 61 9.73 5.86 -3.76
CA GLU A 61 10.06 7.13 -3.15
C GLU A 61 10.60 8.01 -4.29
N ASP A 62 9.96 9.16 -4.53
CA ASP A 62 10.53 10.17 -5.42
C ASP A 62 11.93 10.48 -4.89
N SER A 63 12.95 9.92 -5.56
CA SER A 63 14.35 10.22 -5.30
C SER A 63 14.65 11.60 -5.89
N HIS A 64 13.88 12.61 -5.54
CA HIS A 64 14.29 14.01 -5.70
C HIS A 64 15.24 14.35 -4.56
N GLY A 65 16.38 13.68 -4.56
CA GLY A 65 17.61 14.25 -4.05
C GLY A 65 18.23 15.06 -5.19
N GLN A 66 18.23 16.39 -5.01
CA GLN A 66 18.86 17.50 -5.76
C GLN A 66 17.83 18.49 -6.32
#